data_AF-A0A970VQ63-F1
#
_entry.id   AF-A0A970VQ63-F1
#
_cell.length_a   1.000
_cell.length_b   1.000
_cell.length_c   1.000
_cell.angle_alpha   90.00
_cell.angle_beta   90.00
_cell.angle_gamma   90.00
#
_symmetry.space_group_name_H-M   'P 1'
#
loop_
_entity.id
_entity.type
_entity.pdbx_description
1 polymer ?
#
loop_
_entity_poly.entity_id
_entity_poly.type
_entity_poly.pdbx_seq_one_letter_code
_entity_poly.pdbx_strand_id
1 'polypeptide(L)'
;MRVKLGDKVKTFALPGAENYRPISWSPSDKLLLNHNGQACLADFRSSQIIHLQLPSHVEVLSWLDGDNFMGTASLVHLDTGYEVLVRVNIETGEVKYLGLAVNGSFTRFEAWGKFLAVTNIGEEVCLYEIPWE
;
A
#
# COMPACT_ATOMS: atom_id res chain seq x y z
N MET A 1 21.27 13.16 8.75
CA MET A 1 22.54 13.03 7.98
C MET A 1 22.25 12.20 6.73
N ARG A 2 22.48 12.72 5.52
CA ARG A 2 22.31 11.95 4.27
C ARG A 2 23.65 11.29 3.93
N VAL A 3 23.69 9.97 3.87
CA VAL A 3 24.88 9.24 3.41
C VAL A 3 24.78 9.11 1.89
N LYS A 4 25.66 9.76 1.13
CA LYS A 4 25.74 9.58 -0.32
C LYS A 4 26.52 8.30 -0.61
N LEU A 5 25.81 7.25 -1.02
CA LEU A 5 26.41 5.98 -1.45
C LEU A 5 26.85 6.09 -2.92
N GLY A 6 27.87 6.90 -3.19
CA GLY A 6 28.56 6.97 -4.48
C GLY A 6 28.02 7.97 -5.52
N ASP A 7 28.86 8.28 -6.50
CA ASP A 7 28.67 9.37 -7.47
C ASP A 7 27.65 9.07 -8.58
N LYS A 8 27.11 7.84 -8.60
CA LYS A 8 26.11 7.38 -9.59
C LYS A 8 24.66 7.51 -9.10
N VAL A 9 24.45 7.92 -7.84
CA VAL A 9 23.10 8.08 -7.29
C VAL A 9 22.43 9.32 -7.86
N LYS A 10 21.39 9.12 -8.68
CA LYS A 10 20.51 10.20 -9.13
C LYS A 10 19.47 10.48 -8.05
N THR A 11 19.23 11.76 -7.77
CA THR A 11 18.18 12.21 -6.83
C THR A 11 17.07 12.85 -7.63
N PHE A 12 15.82 12.45 -7.35
CA PHE A 12 14.63 13.10 -7.89
C PHE A 12 13.98 13.90 -6.77
N ALA A 13 13.72 15.19 -7.01
CA ALA A 13 13.00 16.03 -6.07
C ALA A 13 11.51 15.99 -6.41
N LEU A 14 10.68 15.59 -5.44
CA LEU A 14 9.24 15.70 -5.55
C LEU A 14 8.81 17.07 -4.97
N PRO A 15 8.06 17.90 -5.72
CA PRO A 15 7.46 19.11 -5.17
C PRO A 15 6.56 18.77 -3.97
N GLY A 16 6.70 19.49 -2.85
CA GLY A 16 5.93 19.22 -1.64
C GLY A 16 6.27 17.89 -0.95
N ALA A 17 7.49 17.36 -1.15
CA ALA A 17 7.98 16.08 -0.61
C ALA A 17 7.70 15.88 0.89
N GLU A 18 7.59 16.94 1.68
CA GLU A 18 7.27 16.91 3.10
C GLU A 18 5.93 16.21 3.41
N ASN A 19 4.98 16.27 2.48
CA ASN A 19 3.65 15.70 2.61
C ASN A 19 3.57 14.24 2.14
N TYR A 20 4.65 13.71 1.56
CA TYR A 20 4.68 12.35 1.05
C TYR A 20 5.41 11.40 2.00
N ARG A 21 4.91 10.16 2.06
CA ARG A 21 5.55 9.03 2.73
C ARG A 21 5.64 7.86 1.77
N PRO A 22 6.84 7.32 1.47
CA PRO A 22 6.95 6.15 0.61
C PRO A 22 6.37 4.91 1.30
N ILE A 23 5.62 4.11 0.53
CA ILE A 23 4.98 2.89 1.01
C ILE A 23 5.64 1.66 0.37
N SER A 24 5.53 1.50 -0.95
CA SER A 24 5.96 0.27 -1.62
C SER A 24 6.37 0.50 -3.07
N TRP A 25 7.44 -0.15 -3.49
CA TRP A 25 7.87 -0.17 -4.88
C TRP A 25 7.01 -1.10 -5.73
N SER A 26 6.68 -0.65 -6.94
CA SER A 26 6.21 -1.52 -8.00
C SER A 26 7.36 -2.39 -8.52
N PRO A 27 7.06 -3.55 -9.12
CA PRO A 27 8.00 -4.22 -10.04
C PRO A 27 8.35 -3.36 -11.28
N SER A 28 7.62 -2.28 -11.53
CA SER A 28 7.87 -1.28 -12.58
C SER A 28 8.49 0.02 -12.02
N ASP A 29 8.69 1.03 -12.87
CA ASP A 29 9.25 2.35 -12.50
C ASP A 29 8.23 3.25 -11.77
N LYS A 30 7.50 2.69 -10.80
CA LYS A 30 6.48 3.37 -9.99
C LYS A 30 6.70 3.14 -8.50
N LEU A 31 6.40 4.14 -7.70
CA LEU A 31 6.42 4.09 -6.24
C LEU A 31 5.06 4.47 -5.68
N LEU A 32 4.50 3.61 -4.83
CA LEU A 32 3.31 3.93 -4.04
C LEU A 32 3.71 4.85 -2.87
N LEU A 33 2.98 5.94 -2.75
CA LEU A 33 3.15 6.98 -1.75
C LEU A 33 1.84 7.17 -0.97
N ASN A 34 1.96 7.55 0.30
CA ASN A 34 0.88 8.16 1.06
C ASN A 34 1.09 9.68 1.04
N HIS A 35 0.04 10.44 0.74
CA HIS A 35 0.00 11.89 0.80
C HIS A 35 -1.18 12.33 1.66
N ASN A 36 -0.89 12.73 2.90
CA ASN A 36 -1.91 13.15 3.88
C ASN A 36 -3.07 12.14 4.03
N GLY A 37 -2.77 10.84 4.11
CA GLY A 37 -3.77 9.78 4.24
C GLY A 37 -4.35 9.29 2.91
N GLN A 38 -3.96 9.89 1.78
CA GLN A 38 -4.42 9.46 0.45
C GLN A 38 -3.34 8.72 -0.31
N ALA A 39 -3.77 7.75 -1.11
CA ALA A 39 -2.90 6.95 -1.96
C ALA A 39 -2.47 7.74 -3.21
N CYS A 40 -1.17 7.73 -3.53
CA CYS A 40 -0.62 8.37 -4.72
C CYS A 40 0.47 7.51 -5.38
N LEU A 41 0.68 7.67 -6.68
CA LEU A 41 1.73 7.02 -7.43
C LEU A 41 2.71 8.05 -7.97
N ALA A 42 3.99 7.87 -7.67
CA ALA A 42 5.05 8.55 -8.42
C ALA A 42 5.47 7.65 -9.58
N ASP A 43 5.26 8.12 -10.81
CA ASP A 43 5.72 7.46 -12.03
C ASP A 43 7.02 8.13 -12.51
N PHE A 44 8.12 7.39 -12.47
CA PHE A 44 9.43 7.92 -12.79
C PHE A 44 9.68 8.01 -14.31
N ARG A 45 8.87 7.35 -15.14
CA ARG A 45 8.96 7.48 -16.61
C ARG A 45 8.31 8.76 -17.08
N SER A 46 7.10 9.05 -16.58
CA SER A 46 6.36 10.26 -16.94
C SER A 46 6.72 11.46 -16.07
N SER A 47 7.41 11.26 -14.95
CA SER A 47 7.68 12.28 -13.93
C SER A 47 6.41 12.90 -13.36
N GLN A 48 5.35 12.11 -13.24
CA GLN A 48 4.05 12.56 -12.72
C GLN A 48 3.73 11.94 -11.37
N ILE A 49 2.92 12.68 -10.60
CA ILE A 49 2.26 12.16 -9.40
C ILE A 49 0.78 11.97 -9.75
N ILE A 50 0.28 10.75 -9.54
CA ILE A 50 -1.10 10.36 -9.82
C ILE A 50 -1.80 10.13 -8.48
N HIS A 51 -2.83 10.93 -8.18
CA HIS A 51 -3.65 10.73 -6.98
C HIS A 51 -4.73 9.69 -7.26
N LEU A 52 -4.80 8.68 -6.41
CA LEU A 52 -5.80 7.62 -6.53
C LEU A 52 -7.07 8.02 -5.78
N GLN A 53 -8.21 7.88 -6.44
CA GLN A 53 -9.52 8.12 -5.84
C GLN A 53 -10.02 6.80 -5.23
N LEU A 54 -9.78 6.63 -3.94
CA LEU A 54 -10.21 5.45 -3.18
C LEU A 54 -11.32 5.82 -2.20
N PRO A 55 -12.18 4.85 -1.82
CA PRO A 55 -13.11 5.05 -0.72
C PRO A 55 -12.37 5.48 0.56
N SER A 56 -12.95 6.40 1.34
CA SER A 56 -12.28 7.02 2.50
C SER A 56 -11.91 6.06 3.63
N HIS A 57 -12.50 4.87 3.65
CA HIS A 57 -12.24 3.82 4.63
C HIS A 57 -11.20 2.80 4.17
N VAL A 58 -10.63 2.99 2.96
CA VAL A 58 -9.63 2.11 2.37
C VAL A 58 -8.26 2.75 2.45
N GLU A 59 -7.31 2.00 3.00
CA GLU A 59 -5.89 2.38 3.03
C GLU A 59 -5.10 1.40 2.17
N VAL A 60 -4.14 1.91 1.39
CA VAL A 60 -3.23 1.06 0.60
C VAL A 60 -1.91 0.90 1.33
N LEU A 61 -1.36 -0.31 1.29
CA LEU A 61 -0.28 -0.71 2.17
C LEU A 61 0.91 -1.31 1.43
N SER A 62 0.68 -2.03 0.33
CA SER A 62 1.78 -2.63 -0.42
C SER A 62 1.43 -2.83 -1.89
N TRP A 63 2.44 -2.79 -2.74
CA TRP A 63 2.29 -3.16 -4.13
C TRP A 63 2.14 -4.67 -4.22
N LEU A 64 1.08 -5.15 -4.89
CA LEU A 64 0.84 -6.57 -5.03
C LEU A 64 1.39 -7.10 -6.36
N ASP A 65 0.89 -6.55 -7.47
CA ASP A 65 1.25 -6.92 -8.83
C ASP A 65 1.00 -5.73 -9.78
N GLY A 66 1.28 -5.89 -11.08
CA GLY A 66 1.29 -4.82 -12.08
C GLY A 66 0.20 -3.75 -11.92
N ASP A 67 -1.03 -4.17 -11.67
CA ASP A 67 -2.21 -3.29 -11.66
C ASP A 67 -2.92 -3.25 -10.30
N ASN A 68 -2.31 -3.78 -9.23
CA ASN A 68 -3.01 -3.95 -7.95
C ASN A 68 -2.16 -3.62 -6.72
N PHE A 69 -2.85 -3.08 -5.72
CA PHE A 69 -2.33 -2.91 -4.36
C PHE A 69 -2.99 -3.89 -3.40
N MET A 70 -2.23 -4.26 -2.39
CA MET A 70 -2.78 -4.72 -1.13
C MET A 70 -3.11 -3.51 -0.26
N GLY A 71 -4.23 -3.58 0.42
CA GLY A 71 -4.68 -2.57 1.35
C GLY A 71 -5.55 -3.15 2.45
N THR A 72 -6.10 -2.26 3.25
CA THR A 72 -7.08 -2.59 4.26
C THR A 72 -8.31 -1.72 4.14
N ALA A 73 -9.42 -2.22 4.67
CA ALA A 73 -10.65 -1.47 4.78
C ALA A 73 -11.18 -1.54 6.21
N SER A 74 -11.47 -0.38 6.77
CA SER A 74 -12.06 -0.29 8.11
C SER A 74 -13.55 -0.62 8.07
N LEU A 75 -13.99 -1.55 8.93
CA LEU A 75 -15.40 -1.88 9.15
C LEU A 75 -16.02 -1.11 10.32
N VAL A 76 -15.43 0.02 10.72
CA VAL A 76 -15.93 0.88 11.81
C VAL A 76 -17.36 1.37 11.55
N HIS A 77 -17.75 1.52 10.28
CA HIS A 77 -19.11 1.88 9.89
C HIS A 77 -20.16 0.81 10.23
N LEU A 78 -19.74 -0.40 10.63
CA LEU A 78 -20.60 -1.47 11.11
C LEU A 78 -20.55 -1.61 12.65
N ASP A 79 -20.05 -0.58 13.35
CA ASP A 79 -19.81 -0.59 14.81
C ASP A 79 -18.91 -1.76 15.25
N THR A 80 -17.97 -2.15 14.38
CA THR A 80 -17.01 -3.20 14.68
C THR A 80 -15.59 -2.65 14.76
N GLY A 81 -14.76 -3.25 15.62
CA GLY A 81 -13.33 -2.98 15.66
C GLY A 81 -12.54 -3.74 14.59
N TYR A 82 -13.20 -4.32 13.58
CA TYR A 82 -12.52 -5.14 12.59
C TYR A 82 -11.94 -4.32 11.44
N GLU A 83 -10.76 -4.75 11.01
CA GLU A 83 -10.14 -4.33 9.77
C GLU A 83 -10.05 -5.54 8.84
N VAL A 84 -10.32 -5.33 7.54
CA VAL A 84 -10.29 -6.39 6.54
C VAL A 84 -9.22 -6.15 5.51
N LEU A 85 -8.62 -7.23 5.02
CA LEU A 85 -7.64 -7.19 3.95
C LEU A 85 -8.34 -7.08 2.59
N VAL A 86 -7.89 -6.13 1.77
CA VAL A 86 -8.47 -5.88 0.44
C VAL A 86 -7.40 -5.81 -0.64
N ARG A 87 -7.78 -6.21 -1.85
CA ARG A 87 -7.07 -5.91 -3.09
C ARG A 87 -7.71 -4.69 -3.73
N VAL A 88 -6.89 -3.74 -4.17
CA VAL A 88 -7.34 -2.54 -4.86
C VAL A 88 -6.77 -2.53 -6.28
N ASN A 89 -7.63 -2.47 -7.29
CA ASN A 89 -7.19 -2.31 -8.67
C ASN A 89 -6.92 -0.83 -8.99
N ILE A 90 -5.76 -0.55 -9.59
CA ILE A 90 -5.27 0.81 -9.84
C ILE A 90 -6.15 1.54 -10.85
N GLU A 91 -6.50 0.86 -11.93
CA GLU A 91 -7.15 1.47 -13.09
C GLU A 91 -8.64 1.73 -12.82
N THR A 92 -9.29 0.77 -12.17
CA THR A 92 -10.74 0.80 -11.94
C THR A 92 -11.11 1.35 -10.57
N GLY A 93 -10.20 1.34 -9.61
CA GLY A 93 -10.49 1.63 -8.20
C GLY A 93 -11.32 0.53 -7.51
N GLU A 94 -11.50 -0.63 -8.14
CA GLU A 94 -12.24 -1.74 -7.56
C GLU A 94 -11.54 -2.24 -6.28
N VAL A 95 -12.34 -2.48 -5.24
CA VAL A 95 -11.88 -2.99 -3.94
C VAL A 95 -12.49 -4.38 -3.70
N LYS A 96 -11.65 -5.42 -3.66
CA LYS A 96 -12.05 -6.82 -3.46
C LYS A 96 -11.58 -7.31 -2.09
N TYR A 97 -12.49 -7.85 -1.27
CA TYR A 97 -12.15 -8.49 0.00
C TYR A 97 -11.41 -9.81 -0.23
N LEU A 98 -10.37 -10.07 0.58
CA LEU A 98 -9.48 -11.23 0.43
C LEU A 98 -9.67 -12.32 1.49
N GLY A 99 -10.74 -12.27 2.28
CA GLY A 99 -11.08 -13.34 3.22
C GLY A 99 -10.38 -13.28 4.58
N LEU A 100 -9.57 -12.25 4.85
CA LEU A 100 -8.90 -12.05 6.14
C LEU A 100 -9.45 -10.82 6.87
N ALA A 101 -9.94 -11.03 8.09
CA ALA A 101 -10.38 -9.99 9.01
C ALA A 101 -9.63 -10.14 10.35
N VAL A 102 -9.24 -9.02 10.95
CA VAL A 102 -8.62 -8.99 12.29
C VAL A 102 -9.34 -8.01 13.18
N ASN A 103 -9.45 -8.32 14.47
CA ASN A 103 -9.98 -7.40 15.46
C ASN A 103 -8.86 -6.45 15.90
N GLY A 104 -9.02 -5.17 15.62
CA GLY A 104 -7.98 -4.16 15.78
C GLY A 104 -7.38 -3.77 14.43
N SER A 105 -6.12 -3.38 14.47
CA SER A 105 -5.43 -2.88 13.28
C SER A 105 -4.28 -3.75 12.83
N PHE A 106 -4.16 -3.75 11.53
CA PHE A 106 -3.07 -4.27 10.75
C PHE A 106 -1.83 -3.35 10.92
N THR A 107 -0.70 -3.83 11.46
CA THR A 107 0.47 -2.96 11.76
C THR A 107 1.56 -2.96 10.69
N ARG A 108 1.85 -4.12 10.09
CA ARG A 108 2.84 -4.26 9.00
C ARG A 108 2.44 -5.37 8.05
N PHE A 109 2.71 -5.14 6.76
CA PHE A 109 2.31 -5.98 5.64
C PHE A 109 3.43 -6.03 4.64
N GLU A 110 3.69 -7.21 4.11
CA GLU A 110 4.48 -7.34 2.90
C GLU A 110 3.91 -8.46 2.05
N ALA A 111 3.68 -8.16 0.77
CA ALA A 111 3.09 -9.09 -0.16
C ALA A 111 4.10 -9.46 -1.25
N TRP A 112 4.09 -10.72 -1.66
CA TRP A 112 4.85 -11.19 -2.80
C TRP A 112 4.09 -12.29 -3.52
N GLY A 113 3.57 -11.98 -4.72
CA GLY A 113 2.71 -12.89 -5.46
C GLY A 113 1.48 -13.25 -4.64
N LYS A 114 1.30 -14.53 -4.32
CA LYS A 114 0.19 -15.04 -3.49
C LYS A 114 0.43 -15.07 -2.00
N PHE A 115 1.61 -14.68 -1.55
CA PHE A 115 1.98 -14.75 -0.16
C PHE A 115 1.89 -13.37 0.49
N LEU A 116 1.38 -13.35 1.72
CA LEU A 116 1.27 -12.15 2.54
C LEU A 116 1.86 -12.45 3.92
N ALA A 117 2.79 -11.61 4.37
CA ALA A 117 3.21 -11.55 5.75
C ALA A 117 2.47 -10.41 6.46
N VAL A 118 1.87 -10.71 7.60
CA VAL A 118 1.12 -9.75 8.43
C VAL A 118 1.66 -9.75 9.84
N THR A 119 1.76 -8.56 10.44
CA THR A 119 1.92 -8.39 11.88
C THR A 119 0.68 -7.71 12.45
N ASN A 120 -0.01 -8.39 13.37
CA ASN A 120 -1.11 -7.80 14.16
C ASN A 120 -0.57 -7.17 15.44
N ILE A 121 -1.31 -6.23 16.04
CA ILE A 121 -0.92 -5.62 17.32
C ILE A 121 -0.83 -6.70 18.40
N GLY A 122 0.38 -6.95 18.91
CA GLY A 122 0.60 -7.86 20.03
C GLY A 122 0.63 -9.34 19.67
N GLU A 123 0.65 -9.69 18.38
CA GLU A 123 0.70 -11.08 17.92
C GLU A 123 1.99 -11.37 17.11
N GLU A 124 2.17 -12.65 16.76
CA GLU A 124 3.27 -13.14 15.93
C GLU A 124 3.12 -12.68 14.46
N VAL A 125 4.19 -12.85 13.68
CA VAL A 125 4.12 -12.66 12.24
C VAL A 125 3.39 -13.86 11.62
N CYS A 126 2.22 -13.60 11.04
CA CYS A 126 1.44 -14.61 10.34
C CYS A 126 1.73 -14.57 8.84
N LEU A 127 1.88 -15.75 8.23
CA LEU A 127 2.03 -15.92 6.79
C LEU A 127 0.74 -16.50 6.21
N TYR A 128 0.19 -15.84 5.20
CA TYR A 128 -1.02 -16.24 4.50
C TYR A 128 -0.72 -16.53 3.04
N GLU A 129 -1.35 -17.57 2.50
CA GLU A 129 -1.47 -17.79 1.06
C GLU A 129 -2.86 -17.37 0.63
N ILE A 130 -2.95 -16.37 -0.25
CA ILE A 130 -4.22 -15.83 -0.73
C ILE A 130 -4.62 -16.58 -2.01
N PRO A 131 -5.78 -17.24 -2.04
CA PRO A 131 -6.28 -17.88 -3.25
C PRO A 131 -6.70 -16.79 -4.24
N TRP A 132 -5.91 -16.57 -5.28
CA TRP A 132 -6.30 -15.68 -6.38
C TRP A 132 -7.27 -16.42 -7.29
N GLU A 133 -8.56 -16.19 -7.10
CA GLU A 133 -9.61 -16.44 -8.10
C GLU A 133 -9.84 -15.20 -8.96
#